data_AF-A0A1D8G6I3-F1
#
_entry.id   AF-A0A1D8G6I3-F1
#
_cell.length_a   1.000
_cell.length_b   1.000
_cell.length_c   1.000
_cell.angle_alpha   90.00
_cell.angle_beta   90.00
_cell.angle_gamma   90.00
#
_symmetry.space_group_name_H-M   'P 1'
#
loop_
_entity.id
_entity.type
_entity.pdbx_description
1 polymer ?
#
loop_
_entity_poly.entity_id
_entity_poly.type
_entity_poly.pdbx_seq_one_letter_code
_entity_poly.pdbx_strand_id
1 'polypeptide(L)'
;MGPVSDEDVDLAEVLGTQESAWLEFKRSPKREGRRGDAIANAVCAMANDLRGRGGGDILVGVDDQGMPVDDVDVSDQALLQLTEIRDSGLILDRPSLTVERSLYRGKPVIRIRVAASATPPVRYDGVVWVRPGPTTRKANREDERVLTERRRARDVPFDTRPLERARIEDLDLDVFRHSYLPSMVAPDVIEENGRPIGLQLSSLHLATPGGTPTTLGVLAVGLDPSSQVPGAYVQFVRYQGDDLDAPIADEQELRENLVSLASRLEPLLRSNLRTRLVEDGFRETPRPDYPLEALRELCMNALMHRNYETSHAPTRIVWFDDRIEITNPGGPFGQVRDDNFDRVTDYRNPSLAAALKGLGYVNRFGRGIGRVRRALEDNGNPPAEFQVDESSWVVVVRRAA
;
A
#
# COMPACT_ATOMS: atom_id res chain seq x y z
N MET A 1 -14.33 38.00 1.90
CA MET A 1 -14.40 37.55 0.50
C MET A 1 -15.03 36.17 0.52
N GLY A 2 -16.30 36.06 0.13
CA GLY A 2 -16.96 34.76 0.03
C GLY A 2 -16.35 33.93 -1.11
N PRO A 3 -16.46 32.60 -1.08
CA PRO A 3 -16.01 31.77 -2.19
C PRO A 3 -16.85 32.13 -3.42
N VAL A 4 -16.18 32.56 -4.49
CA VAL A 4 -16.80 32.71 -5.81
C VAL A 4 -17.17 31.30 -6.24
N SER A 5 -18.46 31.00 -6.41
CA SER A 5 -18.92 29.74 -6.99
C SER A 5 -18.41 29.65 -8.42
N ASP A 6 -17.81 28.51 -8.79
CA ASP A 6 -17.33 28.19 -10.15
C ASP A 6 -18.45 28.31 -11.23
N GLU A 7 -19.72 28.47 -10.83
CA GLU A 7 -20.90 28.56 -11.70
C GLU A 7 -20.93 29.81 -12.61
N ASP A 8 -20.27 30.91 -12.23
CA ASP A 8 -20.32 32.18 -12.98
C ASP A 8 -19.06 32.46 -13.83
N VAL A 9 -18.07 31.58 -13.81
CA VAL A 9 -16.82 31.78 -14.57
C VAL A 9 -16.99 31.28 -16.00
N ASP A 10 -16.67 32.14 -16.98
CA ASP A 10 -16.67 31.75 -18.39
C ASP A 10 -15.49 30.80 -18.67
N LEU A 11 -15.81 29.54 -18.96
CA LEU A 11 -14.83 28.49 -19.19
C LEU A 11 -13.95 28.77 -20.42
N ALA A 12 -14.34 29.66 -21.33
CA ALA A 12 -13.49 30.05 -22.45
C ALA A 12 -12.22 30.80 -22.00
N GLU A 13 -12.30 31.53 -20.89
CA GLU A 13 -11.16 32.26 -20.31
C GLU A 13 -10.23 31.32 -19.53
N VAL A 14 -10.78 30.28 -18.93
CA VAL A 14 -10.04 29.33 -18.07
C VAL A 14 -9.45 28.16 -18.86
N LEU A 15 -10.25 27.54 -19.73
CA LEU A 15 -9.88 26.33 -20.46
C LEU A 15 -9.35 26.63 -21.87
N GLY A 16 -9.70 27.81 -22.41
CA GLY A 16 -9.33 28.26 -23.74
C GLY A 16 -10.40 28.02 -24.80
N THR A 17 -10.08 28.44 -26.03
CA THR A 17 -11.05 28.46 -27.14
C THR A 17 -10.79 27.43 -28.23
N GLN A 18 -9.84 26.52 -28.02
CA GLN A 18 -9.45 25.50 -28.99
C GLN A 18 -9.33 24.16 -28.27
N GLU A 19 -9.70 23.10 -28.97
CA GLU A 19 -9.47 21.74 -28.47
C GLU A 19 -7.99 21.48 -28.23
N SER A 20 -7.71 20.71 -27.19
CA SER A 20 -6.35 20.36 -26.78
C SER A 20 -6.30 18.93 -26.26
N ALA A 21 -5.15 18.49 -25.73
CA ALA A 21 -5.04 17.18 -25.11
C ALA A 21 -5.91 17.00 -23.85
N TRP A 22 -6.38 18.10 -23.25
CA TRP A 22 -7.14 18.14 -21.99
C TRP A 22 -8.47 18.88 -22.11
N LEU A 23 -8.85 19.33 -23.32
CA LEU A 23 -10.12 19.98 -23.61
C LEU A 23 -10.72 19.36 -24.87
N GLU A 24 -11.93 18.83 -24.76
CA GLU A 24 -12.69 18.24 -25.86
C GLU A 24 -14.05 18.91 -25.99
N PHE A 25 -14.43 19.23 -27.22
CA PHE A 25 -15.74 19.80 -27.53
C PHE A 25 -16.68 18.74 -28.09
N LYS A 26 -17.95 18.82 -27.69
CA LYS A 26 -19.04 17.98 -28.19
C LYS A 26 -20.25 18.84 -28.47
N ARG A 27 -20.78 18.77 -29.70
CA ARG A 27 -21.97 19.54 -30.08
C ARG A 27 -23.22 19.17 -29.30
N SER A 28 -23.40 17.90 -28.96
CA SER A 28 -24.63 17.39 -28.37
C SER A 28 -24.37 16.38 -27.25
N PRO A 29 -25.30 16.24 -26.29
CA PRO A 29 -25.24 15.19 -25.26
C PRO A 29 -25.49 13.79 -25.82
N LYS A 30 -25.85 13.65 -27.10
CA LYS A 30 -26.00 12.34 -27.75
C LYS A 30 -24.68 11.57 -27.70
N ARG A 31 -24.76 10.38 -27.12
CA ARG A 31 -23.64 9.45 -26.94
C ARG A 31 -23.09 8.95 -28.28
N GLU A 32 -23.93 8.72 -29.27
CA GLU A 32 -23.54 8.06 -30.54
C GLU A 32 -22.64 8.92 -31.44
N GLY A 33 -21.43 8.41 -31.71
CA GLY A 33 -20.56 8.87 -32.79
C GLY A 33 -20.21 7.74 -33.76
N ARG A 34 -19.35 8.05 -34.74
CA ARG A 34 -18.89 7.08 -35.78
C ARG A 34 -18.19 5.82 -35.24
N ARG A 35 -17.85 5.76 -33.95
CA ARG A 35 -17.06 4.68 -33.29
C ARG A 35 -17.64 4.26 -31.92
N GLY A 36 -18.96 4.33 -31.74
CA GLY A 36 -19.63 4.04 -30.46
C GLY A 36 -19.88 5.31 -29.63
N ASP A 37 -19.88 5.19 -28.30
CA ASP A 37 -20.13 6.31 -27.38
C ASP A 37 -18.95 7.29 -27.36
N ALA A 38 -19.08 8.40 -28.08
CA ALA A 38 -18.02 9.40 -28.24
C ALA A 38 -17.67 10.11 -26.93
N ILE A 39 -18.63 10.24 -26.01
CA ILE A 39 -18.41 10.87 -24.71
C ILE A 39 -17.70 9.88 -23.79
N ALA A 40 -18.12 8.62 -23.75
CA ALA A 40 -17.42 7.59 -22.96
C ALA A 40 -15.97 7.38 -23.43
N ASN A 41 -15.73 7.39 -24.74
CA ASN A 41 -14.38 7.34 -25.31
C ASN A 41 -13.52 8.53 -24.83
N ALA A 42 -14.10 9.74 -24.84
CA ALA A 42 -13.43 10.96 -24.37
C ALA A 42 -13.16 10.90 -22.86
N VAL A 43 -14.12 10.43 -22.05
CA VAL A 43 -13.96 10.23 -20.61
C VAL A 43 -12.80 9.27 -20.32
N CYS A 44 -12.75 8.11 -20.98
CA CYS A 44 -11.63 7.18 -20.83
C CYS A 44 -10.30 7.78 -21.29
N ALA A 45 -10.30 8.57 -22.37
CA ALA A 45 -9.10 9.24 -22.85
C ALA A 45 -8.56 10.29 -21.88
N MET A 46 -9.45 11.10 -21.28
CA MET A 46 -9.08 12.08 -20.26
C MET A 46 -8.62 11.40 -18.96
N ALA A 47 -9.28 10.33 -18.55
CA ALA A 47 -8.87 9.54 -17.38
C ALA A 47 -7.52 8.86 -17.58
N ASN A 48 -7.19 8.42 -18.80
CA ASN A 48 -5.87 7.88 -19.13
C ASN A 48 -4.77 8.94 -19.14
N ASP A 49 -5.12 10.22 -19.33
CA ASP A 49 -4.26 11.39 -19.17
C ASP A 49 -2.85 11.17 -19.74
N LEU A 50 -2.72 10.78 -21.01
CA LEU A 50 -1.43 10.35 -21.57
C LEU A 50 -0.30 11.39 -21.37
N ARG A 51 -0.64 12.68 -21.25
CA ARG A 51 0.30 13.79 -21.02
C ARG A 51 0.64 14.05 -19.54
N GLY A 52 -0.10 13.49 -18.59
CA GLY A 52 0.20 13.59 -17.15
C GLY A 52 -0.19 14.94 -16.52
N ARG A 53 -1.28 15.57 -16.96
CA ARG A 53 -1.75 16.88 -16.47
C ARG A 53 -2.70 16.79 -15.27
N GLY A 54 -3.19 15.59 -14.95
CA GLY A 54 -4.19 15.35 -13.91
C GLY A 54 -5.61 15.12 -14.44
N GLY A 55 -5.79 14.96 -15.76
CA GLY A 55 -7.09 14.73 -16.40
C GLY A 55 -7.45 15.82 -17.41
N GLY A 56 -8.75 16.08 -17.57
CA GLY A 56 -9.24 17.09 -18.52
C GLY A 56 -10.74 17.36 -18.45
N ASP A 57 -11.18 18.24 -19.34
CA ASP A 57 -12.55 18.74 -19.42
C ASP A 57 -13.18 18.38 -20.79
N ILE A 58 -14.44 17.99 -20.77
CA ILE A 58 -15.27 17.81 -21.97
C ILE A 58 -16.42 18.81 -21.88
N LEU A 59 -16.56 19.67 -22.88
CA LEU A 59 -17.68 20.63 -22.96
C LEU A 59 -18.71 20.14 -23.96
N VAL A 60 -19.93 19.91 -23.47
CA VAL A 60 -21.09 19.52 -24.29
C VAL A 60 -21.92 20.76 -24.57
N GLY A 61 -22.25 20.98 -25.84
CA GLY A 61 -22.85 22.20 -26.36
C GLY A 61 -21.88 23.12 -27.08
N VAL A 62 -20.69 22.64 -27.46
CA VAL A 62 -19.68 23.42 -28.20
C VAL A 62 -19.32 22.67 -29.47
N ASP A 63 -19.21 23.39 -30.60
CA ASP A 63 -18.78 22.80 -31.86
C ASP A 63 -17.25 22.71 -32.02
N ASP A 64 -16.82 22.02 -33.08
CA ASP A 64 -15.41 21.79 -33.38
C ASP A 64 -14.64 23.11 -33.67
N GLN A 65 -15.35 24.22 -33.90
CA GLN A 65 -14.79 25.57 -34.09
C GLN A 65 -14.70 26.36 -32.77
N GLY A 66 -15.12 25.77 -31.64
CA GLY A 66 -15.16 26.44 -30.34
C GLY A 66 -16.30 27.45 -30.21
N MET A 67 -17.37 27.29 -31.00
CA MET A 67 -18.58 28.10 -30.89
C MET A 67 -19.65 27.34 -30.08
N PRO A 68 -20.30 27.97 -29.09
CA PRO A 68 -21.39 27.33 -28.39
C PRO A 68 -22.59 27.19 -29.32
N VAL A 69 -23.19 26.00 -29.31
CA VAL A 69 -24.40 25.65 -30.07
C VAL A 69 -25.61 26.23 -29.35
N ASP A 70 -26.59 26.71 -30.11
CA ASP A 70 -27.86 27.17 -29.57
C ASP A 70 -28.72 25.99 -29.10
N ASP A 71 -29.58 26.23 -28.10
CA ASP A 71 -30.58 25.26 -27.60
C ASP A 71 -30.01 23.94 -27.04
N VAL A 72 -28.85 23.99 -26.38
CA VAL A 72 -28.28 22.83 -25.67
C VAL A 72 -29.13 22.50 -24.45
N ASP A 73 -29.59 21.25 -24.36
CA ASP A 73 -30.28 20.74 -23.18
C ASP A 73 -29.29 20.63 -22.01
N VAL A 74 -29.39 21.57 -21.07
CA VAL A 74 -28.64 21.62 -19.81
C VAL A 74 -29.51 21.30 -18.59
N SER A 75 -30.60 20.55 -18.79
CA SER A 75 -31.48 20.12 -17.71
C SER A 75 -30.82 19.09 -16.78
N ASP A 76 -31.32 18.97 -15.55
CA ASP A 76 -30.85 17.96 -14.59
C ASP A 76 -30.92 16.53 -15.16
N GLN A 77 -31.88 16.25 -16.03
CA GLN A 77 -32.01 14.96 -16.71
C GLN A 77 -30.82 14.71 -17.66
N ALA A 78 -30.38 15.72 -18.41
CA ALA A 78 -29.20 15.61 -19.27
C ALA A 78 -27.91 15.43 -18.46
N LEU A 79 -27.77 16.13 -17.33
CA LEU A 79 -26.62 15.97 -16.42
C LEU A 79 -26.58 14.56 -15.81
N LEU A 80 -27.73 14.04 -15.38
CA LEU A 80 -27.85 12.68 -14.83
C LEU A 80 -27.44 11.63 -15.87
N GLN A 81 -27.95 11.74 -17.10
CA GLN A 81 -27.58 10.84 -18.20
C GLN A 81 -26.06 10.85 -18.47
N LEU A 82 -25.39 11.98 -18.37
CA LEU A 82 -23.93 12.04 -18.55
C LEU A 82 -23.18 11.46 -17.34
N THR A 83 -23.74 11.60 -16.14
CA THR A 83 -23.15 11.04 -14.90
C THR A 83 -23.19 9.51 -14.91
N GLU A 84 -24.27 8.91 -15.42
CA GLU A 84 -24.47 7.46 -15.51
C GLU A 84 -23.49 6.75 -16.48
N ILE A 85 -22.69 7.47 -17.27
CA ILE A 85 -21.72 6.87 -18.20
C ILE A 85 -20.75 5.93 -17.46
N ARG A 86 -20.35 6.29 -16.23
CA ARG A 86 -19.49 5.45 -15.38
C ARG A 86 -20.17 4.18 -14.86
N ASP A 87 -21.49 4.15 -14.87
CA ASP A 87 -22.33 3.08 -14.30
C ASP A 87 -22.82 2.11 -15.38
N SER A 88 -22.50 2.35 -16.66
CA SER A 88 -22.86 1.52 -17.81
C SER A 88 -22.33 0.08 -17.78
N GLY A 89 -21.37 -0.24 -16.89
CA GLY A 89 -20.69 -1.54 -16.84
C GLY A 89 -19.68 -1.78 -17.96
N LEU A 90 -19.61 -0.89 -18.96
CA LEU A 90 -18.68 -0.96 -20.10
C LEU A 90 -17.32 -0.31 -19.80
N ILE A 91 -17.25 0.52 -18.75
CA ILE A 91 -16.02 1.11 -18.27
C ILE A 91 -15.49 0.29 -17.08
N LEU A 92 -14.38 -0.41 -17.30
CA LEU A 92 -13.63 -1.09 -16.25
C LEU A 92 -12.70 -0.07 -15.59
N ASP A 93 -12.61 -0.12 -14.25
CA ASP A 93 -11.93 0.88 -13.40
C ASP A 93 -12.54 2.29 -13.54
N ARG A 94 -13.70 2.49 -12.89
CA ARG A 94 -14.57 3.67 -13.04
C ARG A 94 -13.83 4.98 -12.75
N PRO A 95 -13.68 5.88 -13.73
CA PRO A 95 -13.00 7.15 -13.53
C PRO A 95 -13.82 8.10 -12.66
N SER A 96 -13.13 8.94 -11.89
CA SER A 96 -13.77 10.04 -11.15
C SER A 96 -14.10 11.17 -12.12
N LEU A 97 -15.39 11.53 -12.20
CA LEU A 97 -15.87 12.63 -13.01
C LEU A 97 -16.95 13.42 -12.27
N THR A 98 -17.01 14.72 -12.55
CA THR A 98 -18.11 15.60 -12.14
C THR A 98 -18.78 16.17 -13.38
N VAL A 99 -20.10 16.26 -13.35
CA VAL A 99 -20.92 16.84 -14.42
C VAL A 99 -21.65 18.03 -13.83
N GLU A 100 -21.44 19.21 -14.40
CA GLU A 100 -22.02 20.46 -13.93
C GLU A 100 -22.46 21.34 -15.10
N ARG A 101 -23.41 22.24 -14.83
CA ARG A 101 -23.77 23.30 -15.77
C ARG A 101 -22.73 24.41 -15.65
N SER A 102 -22.30 24.98 -16.78
CA SER A 102 -21.33 26.08 -16.80
C SER A 102 -21.60 27.05 -17.95
N LEU A 103 -20.89 28.18 -17.96
CA LEU A 103 -20.90 29.14 -19.07
C LEU A 103 -19.65 28.97 -19.94
N TYR A 104 -19.83 29.08 -21.26
CA TYR A 104 -18.75 29.13 -22.24
C TYR A 104 -19.09 30.15 -23.32
N ARG A 105 -18.25 31.18 -23.47
CA ARG A 105 -18.52 32.36 -24.32
C ARG A 105 -19.89 32.97 -24.07
N GLY A 106 -20.26 33.11 -22.78
CA GLY A 106 -21.52 33.67 -22.32
C GLY A 106 -22.76 32.80 -22.57
N LYS A 107 -22.62 31.57 -23.09
CA LYS A 107 -23.74 30.64 -23.34
C LYS A 107 -23.68 29.42 -22.42
N PRO A 108 -24.84 28.84 -22.04
CA PRO A 108 -24.89 27.66 -21.18
C PRO A 108 -24.37 26.41 -21.91
N VAL A 109 -23.52 25.64 -21.23
CA VAL A 109 -22.98 24.35 -21.68
C VAL A 109 -22.96 23.37 -20.50
N ILE A 110 -22.77 22.07 -20.78
CA ILE A 110 -22.47 21.08 -19.74
C ILE A 110 -20.97 20.83 -19.73
N ARG A 111 -20.37 20.91 -18.55
CA ARG A 111 -18.97 20.58 -18.32
C ARG A 111 -18.88 19.21 -17.66
N ILE A 112 -18.11 18.31 -18.26
CA ILE A 112 -17.69 17.05 -17.66
C ILE A 112 -16.21 17.17 -17.32
N ARG A 113 -15.88 17.30 -16.04
CA ARG A 113 -14.50 17.29 -15.56
C ARG A 113 -14.12 15.88 -15.18
N VAL A 114 -13.06 15.36 -15.79
CA VAL A 114 -12.58 13.98 -15.59
C VAL A 114 -11.20 14.04 -14.95
N ALA A 115 -11.05 13.42 -13.79
CA ALA A 115 -9.75 13.30 -13.13
C ALA A 115 -8.92 12.16 -13.75
N ALA A 116 -7.60 12.31 -13.77
CA ALA A 116 -6.71 11.22 -14.14
C ALA A 116 -6.91 10.01 -13.22
N SER A 117 -7.02 8.82 -13.81
CA SER A 117 -7.15 7.58 -13.07
C SER A 117 -5.86 7.24 -12.32
N ALA A 118 -6.00 6.67 -11.12
CA ALA A 118 -4.87 6.11 -10.39
C ALA A 118 -4.37 4.79 -11.00
N THR A 119 -5.21 4.09 -11.77
CA THR A 119 -4.95 2.73 -12.28
C THR A 119 -5.09 2.63 -13.81
N PRO A 120 -4.37 3.44 -14.61
CA PRO A 120 -4.45 3.36 -16.06
C PRO A 120 -3.89 2.01 -16.61
N PRO A 121 -4.31 1.54 -17.80
CA PRO A 121 -5.28 2.15 -18.69
C PRO A 121 -6.73 1.83 -18.29
N VAL A 122 -7.56 2.86 -18.21
CA VAL A 122 -9.03 2.78 -18.20
C VAL A 122 -9.50 2.41 -19.62
N ARG A 123 -10.49 1.52 -19.69
CA ARG A 123 -11.01 0.96 -20.94
C ARG A 123 -12.49 1.26 -21.08
N TYR A 124 -12.93 1.57 -22.29
CA TYR A 124 -14.33 1.53 -22.67
C TYR A 124 -14.54 0.37 -23.63
N ASP A 125 -15.41 -0.57 -23.26
CA ASP A 125 -15.73 -1.77 -24.06
C ASP A 125 -14.47 -2.53 -24.51
N GLY A 126 -13.56 -2.77 -23.55
CA GLY A 126 -12.28 -3.44 -23.77
C GLY A 126 -11.22 -2.63 -24.54
N VAL A 127 -11.55 -1.43 -25.03
CA VAL A 127 -10.64 -0.58 -25.83
C VAL A 127 -10.05 0.54 -24.97
N VAL A 128 -8.72 0.72 -25.06
CA VAL A 128 -8.02 1.84 -24.45
C VAL A 128 -8.11 3.05 -25.39
N TRP A 129 -8.61 4.17 -24.86
CA TRP A 129 -8.70 5.45 -25.57
C TRP A 129 -7.70 6.45 -24.99
N VAL A 130 -7.08 7.25 -25.85
CA VAL A 130 -6.11 8.28 -25.48
C VAL A 130 -6.29 9.53 -26.34
N ARG A 131 -5.88 10.68 -25.78
CA ARG A 131 -5.94 11.99 -26.42
C ARG A 131 -4.56 12.68 -26.38
N PRO A 132 -3.63 12.33 -27.29
CA PRO A 132 -2.29 12.93 -27.32
C PRO A 132 -2.28 14.39 -27.80
N GLY A 133 -3.36 14.86 -28.42
CA GLY A 133 -3.57 16.19 -28.99
C GLY A 133 -5.08 16.49 -29.09
N PRO A 134 -5.58 17.25 -30.06
CA PRO A 134 -7.00 17.63 -30.13
C PRO A 134 -7.95 16.50 -30.58
N THR A 135 -7.46 15.25 -30.70
CA THR A 135 -8.27 14.12 -31.16
C THR A 135 -8.16 12.92 -30.24
N THR A 136 -9.31 12.32 -29.96
CA THR A 136 -9.43 11.08 -29.21
C THR A 136 -9.31 9.89 -30.16
N ARG A 137 -8.37 8.98 -29.87
CA ARG A 137 -8.08 7.79 -30.69
C ARG A 137 -7.84 6.55 -29.83
N LYS A 138 -7.91 5.38 -30.46
CA LYS A 138 -7.46 4.14 -29.82
C LYS A 138 -5.97 4.27 -29.50
N ALA A 139 -5.59 3.77 -28.33
CA ALA A 139 -4.19 3.67 -27.94
C ALA A 139 -3.45 2.74 -28.90
N ASN A 140 -2.21 3.08 -29.21
CA ASN A 140 -1.29 2.15 -29.86
C ASN A 140 -0.47 1.42 -28.78
N ARG A 141 0.37 0.47 -29.18
CA ARG A 141 1.21 -0.31 -28.24
C ARG A 141 2.10 0.57 -27.35
N GLU A 142 2.61 1.68 -27.87
CA GLU A 142 3.48 2.57 -27.12
C GLU A 142 2.70 3.39 -26.09
N ASP A 143 1.50 3.87 -26.45
CA ASP A 143 0.60 4.54 -25.49
C ASP A 143 0.21 3.58 -24.36
N GLU A 144 -0.17 2.33 -24.69
CA GLU A 144 -0.50 1.31 -23.69
C GLU A 144 0.69 0.96 -22.80
N ARG A 145 1.90 0.90 -23.36
CA ARG A 145 3.15 0.71 -22.60
C ARG A 145 3.33 1.84 -21.60
N VAL A 146 3.24 3.10 -22.04
CA VAL A 146 3.37 4.28 -21.17
C VAL A 146 2.31 4.29 -20.06
N LEU A 147 1.06 3.97 -20.38
CA LEU A 147 -0.02 3.91 -19.39
C LEU A 147 0.19 2.78 -18.37
N THR A 148 0.64 1.61 -18.82
CA THR A 148 0.96 0.47 -17.97
C THR A 148 2.16 0.76 -17.07
N GLU A 149 3.20 1.40 -17.61
CA GLU A 149 4.36 1.84 -16.84
C GLU A 149 3.98 2.89 -15.81
N ARG A 150 3.09 3.83 -16.15
CA ARG A 150 2.59 4.83 -15.20
C ARG A 150 1.78 4.19 -14.08
N ARG A 151 0.95 3.19 -14.39
CA ARG A 151 0.29 2.38 -13.36
C ARG A 151 1.31 1.69 -12.48
N ARG A 152 2.30 1.01 -13.05
CA ARG A 152 3.38 0.34 -12.28
C ARG A 152 4.18 1.33 -11.42
N ALA A 153 4.43 2.54 -11.92
CA ALA A 153 5.11 3.60 -11.19
C ALA A 153 4.25 4.22 -10.08
N ARG A 154 2.92 4.01 -10.10
CA ARG A 154 2.00 4.34 -9.00
C ARG A 154 1.68 3.15 -8.10
N ASP A 155 1.80 1.93 -8.62
CA ASP A 155 1.76 0.62 -7.93
C ASP A 155 3.11 0.30 -7.26
N VAL A 156 3.90 1.30 -6.88
CA VAL A 156 5.11 1.05 -6.09
C VAL A 156 4.65 0.44 -4.76
N PRO A 157 5.26 -0.67 -4.30
CA PRO A 157 4.92 -1.26 -3.02
C PRO A 157 4.92 -0.23 -1.89
N PHE A 158 3.94 -0.33 -0.99
CA PHE A 158 3.70 0.68 0.06
C PHE A 158 4.95 1.00 0.88
N ASP A 159 5.79 -0.01 1.13
CA ASP A 159 7.05 0.13 1.86
C ASP A 159 8.07 1.05 1.18
N THR A 160 7.95 1.34 -0.12
CA THR A 160 8.86 2.25 -0.84
C THR A 160 8.28 3.63 -1.11
N ARG A 161 7.02 3.86 -0.74
CA ARG A 161 6.36 5.15 -0.97
C ARG A 161 6.90 6.20 0.00
N PRO A 162 7.08 7.45 -0.44
CA PRO A 162 7.45 8.56 0.44
C PRO A 162 6.34 8.87 1.44
N LEU A 163 6.71 9.19 2.67
CA LEU A 163 5.82 9.70 3.71
C LEU A 163 5.99 11.22 3.77
N GLU A 164 5.08 11.96 3.12
CA GLU A 164 5.17 13.42 2.95
C GLU A 164 5.28 14.22 4.25
N ARG A 165 4.84 13.64 5.37
CA ARG A 165 4.91 14.25 6.71
C ARG A 165 6.18 13.89 7.47
N ALA A 166 6.88 12.84 7.06
CA ALA A 166 8.11 12.40 7.69
C ALA A 166 9.30 13.26 7.25
N ARG A 167 10.29 13.38 8.12
CA ARG A 167 11.54 14.09 7.89
C ARG A 167 12.72 13.21 8.28
N ILE A 168 13.94 13.57 7.86
CA ILE A 168 15.13 12.77 8.19
C ILE A 168 15.34 12.70 9.70
N GLU A 169 14.92 13.73 10.43
CA GLU A 169 14.97 13.80 11.90
C GLU A 169 14.06 12.78 12.59
N ASP A 170 13.08 12.21 11.88
CA ASP A 170 12.25 11.12 12.39
C ASP A 170 12.95 9.75 12.28
N LEU A 171 14.14 9.71 11.66
CA LEU A 171 14.97 8.52 11.53
C LEU A 171 16.07 8.50 12.58
N ASP A 172 16.27 7.33 13.18
CA ASP A 172 17.40 7.03 14.03
C ASP A 172 18.63 6.76 13.16
N LEU A 173 19.42 7.82 12.92
CA LEU A 173 20.62 7.75 12.10
C LEU A 173 21.74 6.91 12.74
N ASP A 174 21.69 6.68 14.05
CA ASP A 174 22.69 5.87 14.73
C ASP A 174 22.39 4.38 14.51
N VAL A 175 21.13 3.97 14.64
CA VAL A 175 20.66 2.62 14.22
C VAL A 175 20.93 2.41 12.74
N PHE A 176 20.70 3.41 11.90
CA PHE A 176 21.04 3.32 10.48
C PHE A 176 22.53 3.04 10.26
N ARG A 177 23.43 3.85 10.84
CA ARG A 177 24.88 3.76 10.61
C ARG A 177 25.50 2.49 11.20
N HIS A 178 25.06 2.09 12.39
CA HIS A 178 25.74 1.06 13.18
C HIS A 178 25.09 -0.32 13.06
N SER A 179 23.85 -0.41 12.59
CA SER A 179 23.13 -1.69 12.50
C SER A 179 22.59 -1.96 11.10
N TYR A 180 21.83 -1.02 10.52
CA TYR A 180 21.19 -1.25 9.23
C TYR A 180 22.18 -1.24 8.07
N LEU A 181 22.96 -0.17 7.90
CA LEU A 181 23.89 0.00 6.80
C LEU A 181 24.94 -1.13 6.72
N PRO A 182 25.61 -1.55 7.82
CA PRO A 182 26.57 -2.66 7.77
C PRO A 182 25.93 -4.02 7.45
N SER A 183 24.63 -4.19 7.67
CA SER A 183 23.90 -5.41 7.28
C SER A 183 23.57 -5.47 5.79
N MET A 184 23.61 -4.32 5.11
CA MET A 184 23.20 -4.18 3.71
C MET A 184 24.38 -3.92 2.76
N VAL A 185 25.47 -3.33 3.26
CA VAL A 185 26.60 -2.85 2.47
C VAL A 185 27.91 -3.33 3.11
N ALA A 186 28.86 -3.76 2.28
CA ALA A 186 30.15 -4.24 2.76
C ALA A 186 30.99 -3.10 3.38
N PRO A 187 31.83 -3.38 4.40
CA PRO A 187 32.57 -2.35 5.14
C PRO A 187 33.47 -1.46 4.27
N ASP A 188 34.17 -2.03 3.30
CA ASP A 188 35.01 -1.32 2.33
C ASP A 188 34.22 -0.31 1.49
N VAL A 189 33.04 -0.72 1.03
CA VAL A 189 32.13 0.17 0.28
C VAL A 189 31.59 1.29 1.17
N ILE A 190 31.40 1.06 2.48
CA ILE A 190 30.97 2.10 3.42
C ILE A 190 32.09 3.12 3.66
N GLU A 191 33.33 2.66 3.87
CA GLU A 191 34.50 3.51 4.11
C GLU A 191 34.81 4.43 2.93
N GLU A 192 34.67 3.94 1.69
CA GLU A 192 34.90 4.72 0.48
C GLU A 192 33.72 5.66 0.11
N ASN A 193 32.56 5.49 0.75
CA ASN A 193 31.33 6.21 0.39
C ASN A 193 31.27 7.61 1.01
N GLY A 194 31.78 8.61 0.27
CA GLY A 194 31.69 10.02 0.63
C GLY A 194 30.35 10.72 0.34
N ARG A 195 29.27 9.98 0.01
CA ARG A 195 27.98 10.60 -0.34
C ARG A 195 27.30 11.20 0.91
N PRO A 196 26.57 12.32 0.77
CA PRO A 196 25.69 12.84 1.81
C PRO A 196 24.69 11.79 2.32
N ILE A 197 24.32 11.86 3.60
CA ILE A 197 23.46 10.88 4.28
C ILE A 197 22.14 10.61 3.53
N GLY A 198 21.50 11.64 2.98
CA GLY A 198 20.26 11.49 2.20
C GLY A 198 20.43 10.57 0.98
N LEU A 199 21.56 10.65 0.28
CA LEU A 199 21.85 9.76 -0.86
C LEU A 199 22.20 8.34 -0.43
N GLN A 200 22.79 8.17 0.76
CA GLN A 200 23.03 6.84 1.34
C GLN A 200 21.68 6.18 1.67
N LEU A 201 20.81 6.88 2.40
CA LEU A 201 19.45 6.44 2.72
C LEU A 201 18.66 6.12 1.45
N SER A 202 18.72 6.98 0.43
CA SER A 202 17.98 6.76 -0.81
C SER A 202 18.46 5.55 -1.61
N SER A 203 19.77 5.25 -1.57
CA SER A 203 20.32 4.06 -2.23
C SER A 203 19.83 2.75 -1.64
N LEU A 204 19.29 2.79 -0.41
CA LEU A 204 18.72 1.66 0.30
C LEU A 204 17.18 1.75 0.41
N HIS A 205 16.56 2.63 -0.37
CA HIS A 205 15.12 2.90 -0.39
C HIS A 205 14.54 3.41 0.95
N LEU A 206 15.36 3.91 1.88
CA LEU A 206 14.91 4.47 3.16
C LEU A 206 14.43 5.92 3.04
N ALA A 207 14.85 6.62 1.99
CA ALA A 207 14.41 7.97 1.66
C ALA A 207 14.33 8.16 0.14
N THR A 208 13.65 9.19 -0.32
CA THR A 208 13.74 9.64 -1.71
C THR A 208 15.06 10.37 -1.95
N PRO A 209 15.49 10.56 -3.21
CA PRO A 209 16.64 11.42 -3.51
C PRO A 209 16.49 12.85 -2.99
N GLY A 210 15.25 13.33 -2.80
CA GLY A 210 14.93 14.63 -2.20
C GLY A 210 14.99 14.66 -0.68
N GLY A 211 15.28 13.54 -0.02
CA GLY A 211 15.41 13.44 1.44
C GLY A 211 14.13 13.10 2.20
N THR A 212 12.99 12.90 1.53
CA THR A 212 11.74 12.48 2.20
C THR A 212 11.85 11.01 2.60
N PRO A 213 11.70 10.63 3.88
CA PRO A 213 11.69 9.23 4.29
C PRO A 213 10.59 8.44 3.58
N THR A 214 10.88 7.17 3.29
CA THR A 214 9.87 6.21 2.82
C THR A 214 9.24 5.48 4.00
N THR A 215 8.16 4.76 3.76
CA THR A 215 7.58 3.82 4.73
C THR A 215 8.64 2.84 5.26
N LEU A 216 9.49 2.27 4.40
CA LEU A 216 10.58 1.39 4.80
C LEU A 216 11.57 2.11 5.71
N GLY A 217 11.95 3.35 5.36
CA GLY A 217 12.83 4.18 6.19
C GLY A 217 12.33 4.27 7.62
N VAL A 218 11.06 4.64 7.76
CA VAL A 218 10.42 4.78 9.07
C VAL A 218 10.26 3.42 9.78
N LEU A 219 9.85 2.36 9.09
CA LEU A 219 9.70 1.03 9.70
C LEU A 219 11.04 0.41 10.12
N ALA A 220 12.08 0.57 9.32
CA ALA A 220 13.37 -0.09 9.53
C ALA A 220 14.26 0.64 10.52
N VAL A 221 14.26 1.98 10.50
CA VAL A 221 15.16 2.82 11.31
C VAL A 221 14.48 4.07 11.89
N GLY A 222 13.15 4.18 11.89
CA GLY A 222 12.45 5.32 12.49
C GLY A 222 12.58 5.36 14.02
N LEU A 223 12.43 6.54 14.61
CA LEU A 223 12.38 6.70 16.08
C LEU A 223 11.09 6.09 16.64
N ASP A 224 9.96 6.39 16.02
CA ASP A 224 8.65 5.80 16.31
C ASP A 224 7.88 5.59 15.00
N PRO A 225 7.83 4.36 14.46
CA PRO A 225 7.13 4.10 13.22
C PRO A 225 5.61 4.37 13.29
N SER A 226 5.02 4.25 14.48
CA SER A 226 3.58 4.43 14.69
C SER A 226 3.12 5.88 14.54
N SER A 227 4.05 6.84 14.64
CA SER A 227 3.78 8.27 14.43
C SER A 227 3.46 8.62 12.98
N GLN A 228 4.02 7.89 12.00
CA GLN A 228 3.79 8.10 10.57
C GLN A 228 2.92 7.02 9.93
N VAL A 229 2.97 5.79 10.46
CA VAL A 229 2.22 4.63 9.97
C VAL A 229 1.35 4.10 11.12
N PRO A 230 0.07 4.49 11.21
CA PRO A 230 -0.78 4.10 12.33
C PRO A 230 -0.85 2.58 12.51
N GLY A 231 -0.78 2.12 13.76
CA GLY A 231 -0.72 0.71 14.10
C GLY A 231 0.67 0.06 13.93
N ALA A 232 1.68 0.75 13.41
CA ALA A 232 3.06 0.23 13.29
C ALA A 232 3.79 0.12 14.63
N TYR A 233 3.28 -0.79 15.48
CA TYR A 233 3.84 -1.18 16.75
C TYR A 233 3.39 -2.61 17.09
N VAL A 234 4.06 -3.21 18.06
CA VAL A 234 3.66 -4.50 18.63
C VAL A 234 2.98 -4.27 19.97
N GLN A 235 1.80 -4.85 20.17
CA GLN A 235 1.17 -4.92 21.48
C GLN A 235 1.46 -6.28 22.09
N PHE A 236 2.13 -6.30 23.24
CA PHE A 236 2.39 -7.50 24.02
C PHE A 236 1.51 -7.50 25.27
N VAL A 237 0.81 -8.61 25.53
CA VAL A 237 -0.01 -8.78 26.74
C VAL A 237 0.21 -10.17 27.31
N ARG A 238 0.55 -10.24 28.60
CA ARG A 238 0.67 -11.49 29.37
C ARG A 238 -0.50 -11.61 30.35
N TYR A 239 -1.34 -12.62 30.17
CA TYR A 239 -2.44 -12.95 31.09
C TYR A 239 -2.00 -13.97 32.14
N GLN A 240 -2.56 -13.90 33.34
CA GLN A 240 -2.43 -14.90 34.41
C GLN A 240 -3.61 -15.87 34.38
N GLY A 241 -3.74 -16.62 33.28
CA GLY A 241 -4.83 -17.55 33.03
C GLY A 241 -4.92 -17.92 31.55
N ASP A 242 -6.01 -18.60 31.20
CA ASP A 242 -6.22 -19.15 29.86
C ASP A 242 -7.28 -18.39 29.03
N ASP A 243 -7.90 -17.37 29.63
CA ASP A 243 -8.94 -16.54 29.01
C ASP A 243 -8.63 -15.03 29.14
N LEU A 244 -9.42 -14.22 28.42
CA LEU A 244 -9.27 -12.76 28.37
C LEU A 244 -9.77 -12.04 29.62
N ASP A 245 -10.53 -12.72 30.48
CA ASP A 245 -11.03 -12.17 31.75
C ASP A 245 -10.00 -12.32 32.88
N ALA A 246 -8.93 -13.09 32.64
CA ALA A 246 -7.84 -13.28 33.56
C ALA A 246 -7.05 -11.98 33.85
N PRO A 247 -6.41 -11.85 35.02
CA PRO A 247 -5.59 -10.68 35.33
C PRO A 247 -4.41 -10.51 34.37
N ILE A 248 -4.09 -9.26 34.00
CA ILE A 248 -2.92 -8.94 33.18
C ILE A 248 -1.68 -8.85 34.09
N ALA A 249 -0.67 -9.66 33.80
CA ALA A 249 0.63 -9.67 34.46
C ALA A 249 1.60 -8.64 33.87
N ASP A 250 1.57 -8.44 32.56
CA ASP A 250 2.42 -7.50 31.84
C ASP A 250 1.69 -7.01 30.58
N GLU A 251 1.80 -5.72 30.29
CA GLU A 251 1.29 -5.10 29.08
C GLU A 251 2.31 -4.07 28.58
N GLN A 252 2.71 -4.22 27.31
CA GLN A 252 3.68 -3.32 26.69
C GLN A 252 3.26 -2.97 25.27
N GLU A 253 3.37 -1.69 24.92
CA GLU A 253 3.37 -1.23 23.54
C GLU A 253 4.79 -0.96 23.07
N LEU A 254 5.25 -1.74 22.09
CA LEU A 254 6.58 -1.64 21.52
C LEU A 254 6.52 -0.80 20.24
N ARG A 255 6.66 0.53 20.40
CA ARG A 255 6.64 1.54 19.34
C ARG A 255 8.05 1.85 18.83
N GLU A 256 8.70 0.83 18.30
CA GLU A 256 10.12 0.86 17.92
C GLU A 256 10.29 0.44 16.45
N ASN A 257 11.35 0.92 15.80
CA ASN A 257 11.75 0.40 14.49
C ASN A 257 12.14 -1.08 14.56
N LEU A 258 12.17 -1.75 13.41
CA LEU A 258 12.42 -3.19 13.32
C LEU A 258 13.75 -3.64 13.94
N VAL A 259 14.81 -2.84 13.85
CA VAL A 259 16.12 -3.20 14.42
C VAL A 259 16.08 -3.17 15.95
N SER A 260 15.53 -2.09 16.51
CA SER A 260 15.37 -1.93 17.96
C SER A 260 14.37 -2.95 18.51
N LEU A 261 13.23 -3.12 17.84
CA LEU A 261 12.18 -4.05 18.20
C LEU A 261 12.70 -5.49 18.24
N ALA A 262 13.49 -5.91 17.26
CA ALA A 262 14.11 -7.24 17.25
C ALA A 262 15.01 -7.47 18.48
N SER A 263 15.77 -6.45 18.86
CA SER A 263 16.67 -6.49 20.02
C SER A 263 15.92 -6.48 21.35
N ARG A 264 14.72 -5.87 21.40
CA ARG A 264 13.86 -5.83 22.59
C ARG A 264 12.97 -7.06 22.73
N LEU A 265 12.48 -7.60 21.61
CA LEU A 265 11.52 -8.69 21.60
C LEU A 265 12.13 -10.00 22.10
N GLU A 266 13.38 -10.31 21.75
CA GLU A 266 14.02 -11.54 22.23
C GLU A 266 14.14 -11.58 23.77
N PRO A 267 14.70 -10.56 24.46
CA PRO A 267 14.72 -10.52 25.92
C PRO A 267 13.32 -10.59 26.55
N LEU A 268 12.33 -9.92 25.95
CA LEU A 268 10.94 -9.93 26.42
C LEU A 268 10.32 -11.33 26.35
N LEU A 269 10.51 -12.04 25.23
CA LEU A 269 10.03 -13.41 25.08
C LEU A 269 10.76 -14.32 26.07
N ARG A 270 12.09 -14.18 26.18
CA ARG A 270 12.93 -15.00 27.05
C ARG A 270 12.58 -14.84 28.54
N SER A 271 12.27 -13.63 29.01
CA SER A 271 11.91 -13.39 30.41
C SER A 271 10.57 -14.01 30.80
N ASN A 272 9.69 -14.26 29.83
CA ASN A 272 8.39 -14.91 30.04
C ASN A 272 8.45 -16.44 29.88
N LEU A 273 9.54 -17.00 29.33
CA LEU A 273 9.70 -18.45 29.20
C LEU A 273 9.94 -19.10 30.57
N ARG A 274 9.08 -20.05 30.92
CA ARG A 274 9.39 -21.01 32.00
C ARG A 274 10.21 -22.15 31.40
N THR A 275 11.22 -22.59 32.14
CA THR A 275 12.11 -23.68 31.74
C THR A 275 12.12 -24.73 32.83
N ARG A 276 11.75 -25.96 32.47
CA ARG A 276 11.80 -27.11 33.36
C ARG A 276 13.05 -27.95 33.06
N LEU A 277 13.58 -28.62 34.07
CA LEU A 277 14.67 -29.59 33.88
C LEU A 277 14.04 -30.95 33.60
N VAL A 278 14.45 -31.59 32.51
CA VAL A 278 14.02 -32.94 32.14
C VAL A 278 15.20 -33.88 32.28
N GLU A 279 15.03 -34.95 33.04
CA GLU A 279 16.04 -35.99 33.21
C GLU A 279 16.05 -36.94 31.99
N ASP A 280 17.22 -37.12 31.40
CA ASP A 280 17.51 -38.15 30.39
C ASP A 280 18.71 -38.98 30.86
N GLY A 281 18.42 -40.11 31.52
CA GLY A 281 19.41 -40.92 32.23
C GLY A 281 20.03 -40.16 33.40
N PHE A 282 21.34 -39.95 33.38
CA PHE A 282 22.08 -39.18 34.40
C PHE A 282 22.32 -37.71 34.00
N ARG A 283 21.63 -37.21 32.97
CA ARG A 283 21.77 -35.83 32.48
C ARG A 283 20.46 -35.08 32.65
N GLU A 284 20.53 -33.91 33.26
CA GLU A 284 19.42 -32.94 33.25
C GLU A 284 19.58 -32.02 32.04
N THR A 285 18.52 -31.87 31.26
CA THR A 285 18.49 -30.97 30.11
C THR A 285 17.39 -29.94 30.30
N PRO A 286 17.67 -28.63 30.20
CA PRO A 286 16.64 -27.60 30.28
C PRO A 286 15.72 -27.69 29.06
N ARG A 287 14.42 -27.77 29.30
CA ARG A 287 13.37 -27.68 28.28
C ARG A 287 12.46 -26.48 28.56
N PRO A 288 12.48 -25.45 27.71
CA PRO A 288 11.56 -24.34 27.84
C PRO A 288 10.14 -24.77 27.41
N ASP A 289 9.13 -24.10 27.95
CA ASP A 289 7.73 -24.30 27.60
C ASP A 289 7.44 -24.05 26.10
N TYR A 290 8.26 -23.19 25.47
CA TYR A 290 8.24 -22.90 24.05
C TYR A 290 9.67 -22.73 23.52
N PRO A 291 9.99 -23.23 22.32
CA PRO A 291 11.29 -23.00 21.70
C PRO A 291 11.41 -21.54 21.22
N LEU A 292 12.39 -20.82 21.77
CA LEU A 292 12.60 -19.39 21.47
C LEU A 292 12.80 -19.11 19.98
N GLU A 293 13.44 -20.03 19.25
CA GLU A 293 13.64 -19.90 17.80
C GLU A 293 12.33 -19.92 17.01
N ALA A 294 11.33 -20.70 17.43
CA ALA A 294 10.01 -20.73 16.81
C ALA A 294 9.28 -19.41 17.06
N LEU A 295 9.31 -18.91 18.30
CA LEU A 295 8.68 -17.64 18.66
C LEU A 295 9.30 -16.47 17.88
N ARG A 296 10.64 -16.43 17.77
CA ARG A 296 11.35 -15.43 16.96
C ARG A 296 10.91 -15.45 15.51
N GLU A 297 10.90 -16.63 14.88
CA GLU A 297 10.51 -16.78 13.48
C GLU A 297 9.06 -16.35 13.25
N LEU A 298 8.13 -16.73 14.14
CA LEU A 298 6.72 -16.36 14.05
C LEU A 298 6.52 -14.85 14.22
N CYS A 299 7.19 -14.22 15.18
CA CYS A 299 7.11 -12.77 15.38
C CYS A 299 7.67 -12.00 14.19
N MET A 300 8.84 -12.40 13.67
CA MET A 300 9.44 -11.73 12.51
C MET A 300 8.60 -11.92 11.24
N ASN A 301 8.00 -13.10 11.05
CA ASN A 301 7.07 -13.33 9.94
C ASN A 301 5.82 -12.47 10.05
N ALA A 302 5.26 -12.29 11.26
CA ALA A 302 4.15 -11.38 11.48
C ALA A 302 4.53 -9.94 11.08
N LEU A 303 5.66 -9.43 11.55
CA LEU A 303 6.13 -8.08 11.19
C LEU A 303 6.39 -7.91 9.70
N MET A 304 6.95 -8.91 9.03
CA MET A 304 7.24 -8.89 7.60
C MET A 304 5.97 -8.85 6.73
N HIS A 305 4.97 -9.66 7.09
CA HIS A 305 3.75 -9.84 6.30
C HIS A 305 2.60 -8.91 6.68
N ARG A 306 2.79 -8.08 7.72
CA ARG A 306 1.78 -7.13 8.19
C ARG A 306 1.28 -6.20 7.08
N ASN A 307 -0.02 -5.96 7.09
CA ASN A 307 -0.64 -4.93 6.25
C ASN A 307 -0.46 -3.54 6.87
N TYR A 308 0.63 -2.86 6.50
CA TYR A 308 0.93 -1.50 6.95
C TYR A 308 0.15 -0.41 6.20
N GLU A 309 -0.46 -0.73 5.05
CA GLU A 309 -1.06 0.28 4.17
C GLU A 309 -2.52 0.58 4.52
N THR A 310 -3.32 -0.46 4.74
CA THR A 310 -4.79 -0.34 4.85
C THR A 310 -5.35 -0.72 6.22
N SER A 311 -4.49 -1.08 7.17
CA SER A 311 -4.90 -1.42 8.54
C SER A 311 -4.20 -0.55 9.58
N HIS A 312 -4.94 -0.19 10.62
CA HIS A 312 -4.45 0.53 11.79
C HIS A 312 -4.30 -0.37 13.02
N ALA A 313 -4.62 -1.67 12.91
CA ALA A 313 -4.45 -2.61 14.00
C ALA A 313 -2.96 -2.96 14.20
N PRO A 314 -2.47 -3.09 15.43
CA PRO A 314 -1.10 -3.54 15.68
C PRO A 314 -0.94 -5.05 15.45
N THR A 315 0.31 -5.51 15.35
CA THR A 315 0.60 -6.93 15.61
C THR A 315 0.42 -7.17 17.10
N ARG A 316 -0.38 -8.16 17.49
CA ARG A 316 -0.63 -8.50 18.89
C ARG A 316 0.04 -9.82 19.23
N ILE A 317 0.77 -9.84 20.34
CA ILE A 317 1.35 -11.04 20.94
C ILE A 317 0.66 -11.21 22.30
N VAL A 318 -0.26 -12.16 22.39
CA VAL A 318 -0.99 -12.45 23.61
C VAL A 318 -0.49 -13.76 24.20
N TRP A 319 -0.06 -13.73 25.45
CA TRP A 319 0.54 -14.86 26.13
C TRP A 319 -0.35 -15.30 27.30
N PHE A 320 -0.97 -16.46 27.15
CA PHE A 320 -1.77 -17.15 28.17
C PHE A 320 -0.94 -18.25 28.85
N ASP A 321 -1.43 -18.81 29.96
CA ASP A 321 -0.71 -19.86 30.65
C ASP A 321 -0.58 -21.16 29.84
N ASP A 322 -1.52 -21.44 28.93
CA ASP A 322 -1.53 -22.61 28.06
C ASP A 322 -1.02 -22.36 26.62
N ARG A 323 -0.99 -21.12 26.13
CA ARG A 323 -0.66 -20.81 24.73
C ARG A 323 -0.17 -19.38 24.50
N ILE A 324 0.43 -19.18 23.33
CA ILE A 324 0.79 -17.86 22.78
C ILE A 324 0.02 -17.67 21.48
N GLU A 325 -0.64 -16.53 21.34
CA GLU A 325 -1.36 -16.11 20.14
C GLU A 325 -0.66 -14.91 19.50
N ILE A 326 -0.25 -15.06 18.25
CA ILE A 326 0.35 -13.97 17.45
C ILE A 326 -0.65 -13.60 16.37
N THR A 327 -1.26 -12.42 16.50
CA THR A 327 -2.28 -11.90 15.59
C THR A 327 -1.71 -10.76 14.76
N ASN A 328 -1.94 -10.79 13.46
CA ASN A 328 -1.45 -9.79 12.53
C ASN A 328 -2.54 -9.35 11.56
N PRO A 329 -2.71 -8.04 11.28
CA PRO A 329 -3.66 -7.61 10.27
C PRO A 329 -3.15 -7.88 8.86
N GLY A 330 -4.09 -8.22 7.98
CA GLY A 330 -3.86 -8.61 6.61
C GLY A 330 -3.93 -10.12 6.44
N GLY A 331 -4.89 -10.58 5.64
CA GLY A 331 -4.96 -11.95 5.18
C GLY A 331 -3.93 -12.27 4.09
N PRO A 332 -4.09 -13.41 3.41
CA PRO A 332 -3.24 -13.83 2.30
C PRO A 332 -3.06 -12.74 1.25
N PHE A 333 -1.89 -12.69 0.62
CA PHE A 333 -1.52 -11.66 -0.35
C PHE A 333 -1.02 -12.28 -1.65
N GLY A 334 -1.39 -11.68 -2.78
CA GLY A 334 -0.94 -12.08 -4.10
C GLY A 334 -1.31 -13.53 -4.41
N GLN A 335 -0.32 -14.39 -4.59
CA GLN A 335 -0.54 -15.81 -4.91
C GLN A 335 -0.76 -16.71 -3.67
N VAL A 336 -0.55 -16.17 -2.47
CA VAL A 336 -0.69 -16.91 -1.22
C VAL A 336 -2.18 -17.14 -0.92
N ARG A 337 -2.50 -18.34 -0.46
CA ARG A 337 -3.79 -18.81 0.01
C ARG A 337 -3.62 -19.59 1.32
N ASP A 338 -4.72 -19.80 2.01
CA ASP A 338 -4.82 -20.63 3.21
C ASP A 338 -4.32 -22.08 3.01
N ASP A 339 -4.40 -22.61 1.80
CA ASP A 339 -3.98 -23.97 1.46
C ASP A 339 -2.51 -24.10 0.99
N ASN A 340 -1.82 -22.97 0.74
CA ASN A 340 -0.51 -22.96 0.07
C ASN A 340 0.56 -22.06 0.72
N PHE A 341 0.24 -21.39 1.82
CA PHE A 341 1.15 -20.44 2.50
C PHE A 341 2.46 -21.06 2.98
N ASP A 342 2.52 -22.39 3.09
CA ASP A 342 3.72 -23.14 3.47
C ASP A 342 4.70 -23.38 2.31
N ARG A 343 4.28 -23.14 1.06
CA ARG A 343 5.05 -23.46 -0.16
C ARG A 343 5.11 -22.33 -1.19
N VAL A 344 4.16 -21.40 -1.18
CA VAL A 344 4.11 -20.22 -2.04
C VAL A 344 4.41 -18.99 -1.20
N THR A 345 5.21 -18.07 -1.72
CA THR A 345 5.53 -16.82 -1.03
C THR A 345 5.35 -15.64 -1.96
N ASP A 346 4.55 -14.68 -1.52
CA ASP A 346 4.39 -13.37 -2.14
C ASP A 346 4.49 -12.30 -1.04
N TYR A 347 5.06 -11.15 -1.36
CA TYR A 347 5.43 -10.14 -0.36
C TYR A 347 4.66 -8.85 -0.59
N ARG A 348 3.80 -8.51 0.38
CA ARG A 348 3.11 -7.21 0.46
C ARG A 348 4.11 -6.05 0.61
N ASN A 349 5.20 -6.30 1.34
CA ASN A 349 6.28 -5.36 1.63
C ASN A 349 7.64 -5.96 1.17
N PRO A 350 7.95 -5.97 -0.14
CA PRO A 350 9.11 -6.68 -0.69
C PRO A 350 10.46 -6.07 -0.27
N SER A 351 10.52 -4.76 -0.04
CA SER A 351 11.73 -4.06 0.45
C SER A 351 11.89 -4.26 1.96
N LEU A 352 10.80 -4.31 2.72
CA LEU A 352 10.82 -4.71 4.13
C LEU A 352 11.34 -6.14 4.30
N ALA A 353 10.87 -7.07 3.47
CA ALA A 353 11.40 -8.43 3.44
C ALA A 353 12.87 -8.50 2.99
N ALA A 354 13.38 -7.47 2.29
CA ALA A 354 14.80 -7.37 1.92
C ALA A 354 15.62 -6.93 3.12
N ALA A 355 15.17 -5.88 3.78
CA ALA A 355 15.74 -5.35 5.02
C ALA A 355 15.86 -6.44 6.09
N LEU A 356 14.76 -7.13 6.42
CA LEU A 356 14.77 -8.18 7.43
C LEU A 356 15.71 -9.35 7.07
N LYS A 357 15.89 -9.65 5.79
CA LYS A 357 16.86 -10.65 5.34
C LYS A 357 18.29 -10.15 5.51
N GLY A 358 18.58 -8.91 5.10
CA GLY A 358 19.92 -8.31 5.24
C GLY A 358 20.35 -8.22 6.70
N LEU A 359 19.41 -7.85 7.57
CA LEU A 359 19.57 -7.84 9.03
C LEU A 359 19.70 -9.24 9.66
N GLY A 360 19.49 -10.32 8.88
CA GLY A 360 19.60 -11.70 9.36
C GLY A 360 18.42 -12.19 10.20
N TYR A 361 17.29 -11.46 10.24
CA TYR A 361 16.12 -11.83 11.03
C TYR A 361 15.21 -12.87 10.36
N VAL A 362 15.19 -12.92 9.02
CA VAL A 362 14.35 -13.86 8.25
C VAL A 362 15.10 -14.50 7.09
N ASN A 363 14.63 -15.69 6.66
CA ASN A 363 15.12 -16.37 5.46
C ASN A 363 14.07 -16.32 4.33
N ARG A 364 14.48 -15.95 3.11
CA ARG A 364 13.57 -15.78 1.95
C ARG A 364 13.10 -17.08 1.26
N PHE A 365 13.51 -18.25 1.73
CA PHE A 365 13.30 -19.53 1.01
C PHE A 365 12.00 -20.26 1.37
N GLY A 366 11.02 -19.62 2.01
CA GLY A 366 9.77 -20.27 2.44
C GLY A 366 9.97 -21.37 3.50
N ARG A 367 11.17 -21.51 4.08
CA ARG A 367 11.49 -22.55 5.07
C ARG A 367 11.13 -22.18 6.51
N GLY A 368 10.62 -20.97 6.74
CA GLY A 368 10.35 -20.46 8.08
C GLY A 368 9.37 -21.33 8.86
N ILE A 369 8.22 -21.63 8.23
CA ILE A 369 7.19 -22.50 8.83
C ILE A 369 7.73 -23.93 9.06
N GLY A 370 8.55 -24.45 8.15
CA GLY A 370 9.18 -25.76 8.32
C GLY A 370 10.13 -25.81 9.52
N ARG A 371 10.87 -24.72 9.79
CA ARG A 371 11.72 -24.59 10.98
C ARG A 371 10.90 -24.48 12.26
N VAL A 372 9.83 -23.70 12.24
CA VAL A 372 8.88 -23.61 13.38
C VAL A 372 8.32 -24.99 13.71
N ARG A 373 7.85 -25.73 12.69
CA ARG A 373 7.29 -27.08 12.88
C ARG A 373 8.30 -28.02 13.55
N ARG A 374 9.54 -28.04 13.05
CA ARG A 374 10.61 -28.88 13.60
C ARG A 374 10.97 -28.47 15.02
N ALA A 375 11.14 -27.17 15.28
CA ALA A 375 11.48 -26.66 16.60
C ALA A 375 10.42 -27.03 17.65
N LEU A 376 9.13 -26.93 17.29
CA LEU A 376 8.03 -27.34 18.15
C LEU A 376 8.02 -28.85 18.39
N GLU A 377 8.20 -29.66 17.33
CA GLU A 377 8.27 -31.12 17.42
C GLU A 377 9.43 -31.58 18.33
N ASP A 378 10.63 -31.04 18.11
CA ASP A 378 11.83 -31.37 18.88
C ASP A 378 11.68 -30.98 20.37
N ASN A 379 10.98 -29.87 20.65
CA ASN A 379 10.71 -29.41 22.02
C ASN A 379 9.57 -30.18 22.71
N GLY A 380 8.69 -30.85 21.95
CA GLY A 380 7.52 -31.58 22.46
C GLY A 380 6.22 -30.76 22.52
N ASN A 381 6.15 -29.66 21.77
CA ASN A 381 4.94 -28.87 21.61
C ASN A 381 4.02 -29.49 20.54
N PRO A 382 2.70 -29.29 20.65
CA PRO A 382 1.79 -29.51 19.51
C PRO A 382 2.18 -28.65 18.30
N PRO A 383 1.82 -29.07 17.06
CA PRO A 383 1.98 -28.24 15.89
C PRO A 383 1.29 -26.88 16.07
N ALA A 384 1.90 -25.81 15.56
CA ALA A 384 1.27 -24.49 15.56
C ALA A 384 -0.04 -24.52 14.75
N GLU A 385 -1.08 -23.90 15.31
CA GLU A 385 -2.39 -23.76 14.66
C GLU A 385 -2.39 -22.42 13.90
N PHE A 386 -2.72 -22.46 12.61
CA PHE A 386 -2.83 -21.28 11.76
C PHE A 386 -4.30 -21.01 11.47
N GLN A 387 -4.79 -19.85 11.88
CA GLN A 387 -6.13 -19.37 11.53
C GLN A 387 -5.95 -18.22 10.54
N VAL A 388 -6.43 -18.45 9.32
CA VAL A 388 -6.23 -17.56 8.19
C VAL A 388 -7.59 -17.09 7.72
N ASP A 389 -7.82 -15.80 7.77
CA ASP A 389 -9.02 -15.18 7.20
C ASP A 389 -8.62 -14.07 6.21
N GLU A 390 -9.59 -13.50 5.50
CA GLU A 390 -9.32 -12.48 4.48
C GLU A 390 -8.65 -11.22 5.05
N SER A 391 -8.85 -10.97 6.36
CA SER A 391 -8.48 -9.72 7.02
C SER A 391 -7.34 -9.84 8.02
N SER A 392 -6.98 -11.05 8.43
CA SER A 392 -6.09 -11.31 9.54
C SER A 392 -5.43 -12.69 9.47
N TRP A 393 -4.33 -12.79 10.19
CA TRP A 393 -3.55 -14.01 10.36
C TRP A 393 -3.29 -14.22 11.84
N VAL A 394 -3.70 -15.37 12.38
CA VAL A 394 -3.46 -15.75 13.77
C VAL A 394 -2.66 -17.04 13.81
N VAL A 395 -1.58 -17.05 14.59
CA VAL A 395 -0.82 -18.26 14.92
C VAL A 395 -0.96 -18.55 16.39
N VAL A 396 -1.43 -19.74 16.73
CA VAL A 396 -1.53 -20.22 18.11
C VAL A 396 -0.47 -21.29 18.35
N VAL A 397 0.37 -21.07 19.35
CA VAL A 397 1.38 -22.03 19.81
C VAL A 397 1.01 -22.50 21.20
N ARG A 398 0.73 -23.79 21.37
CA ARG A 398 0.40 -24.38 22.67
C ARG A 398 1.64 -24.79 23.44
N ARG A 399 1.56 -24.69 24.76
CA ARG A 399 2.64 -25.09 25.69
C ARG A 399 3.01 -26.55 25.49
N ALA A 400 4.29 -26.89 25.68
CA ALA A 400 4.72 -28.29 25.72
C ALA A 400 4.04 -29.02 26.89
N ALA A 401 3.68 -30.29 26.67
CA ALA A 401 3.04 -31.13 27.68
C ALA A 401 4.00 -31.49 28.82
#